data_AF-A0A1C5RM05-F1
#
_entry.id   AF-A0A1C5RM05-F1
#
_cell.length_a   1.000
_cell.length_b   1.000
_cell.length_c   1.000
_cell.angle_alpha   90.00
_cell.angle_beta   90.00
_cell.angle_gamma   90.00
#
_symmetry.space_group_name_H-M   'P 1'
#
loop_
_entity.id
_entity.type
_entity.pdbx_description
1 polymer ?
#
loop_
_entity_poly.entity_id
_entity_poly.type
_entity_poly.pdbx_seq_one_letter_code
_entity_poly.pdbx_strand_id
1 'polypeptide(L)' 'MNVGQVIREKRLAKNMTQQELADRVQITQSMLCQIERGSKIPTILLAWEIAKVLDFELNDYVSEKS' A
#
# COMPACT_ATOMS: atom_id res chain seq x y z
N MET A 1 7.22 11.92 0.28
CA MET A 1 6.92 10.50 0.56
C MET A 1 5.62 10.20 -0.15
N ASN A 2 5.59 9.21 -1.05
CA ASN A 2 4.34 8.82 -1.72
C ASN A 2 3.66 7.68 -0.97
N VAL A 3 2.37 7.49 -1.20
CA VAL A 3 1.58 6.42 -0.56
C VAL A 3 2.20 5.02 -0.73
N GLY A 4 2.83 4.77 -1.89
CA GLY A 4 3.50 3.49 -2.17
C GLY A 4 4.69 3.20 -1.25
N GLN A 5 5.53 4.20 -0.98
CA GLN A 5 6.66 4.09 -0.06
C GLN A 5 6.19 3.79 1.36
N VAL A 6 5.12 4.45 1.81
CA VAL A 6 4.54 4.23 3.14
C VAL A 6 3.99 2.81 3.26
N ILE A 7 3.25 2.34 2.25
CA ILE A 7 2.75 0.96 2.21
C ILE A 7 3.90 -0.03 2.34
N ARG A 8 5.00 0.18 1.60
CA ARG A 8 6.18 -0.67 1.67
C ARG A 8 6.80 -0.67 3.06
N GLU A 9 7.01 0.49 3.65
CA GLU A 9 7.62 0.63 4.98
C GLU A 9 6.76 -0.04 6.07
N LYS A 10 5.46 0.22 6.07
CA LYS A 10 4.51 -0.39 7.02
C LYS A 10 4.41 -1.90 6.83
N ARG A 11 4.44 -2.40 5.59
CA ARG A 11 4.49 -3.84 5.29
C ARG A 11 5.74 -4.49 5.87
N LEU A 12 6.91 -3.88 5.65
CA LEU A 12 8.18 -4.38 6.17
C LEU A 12 8.24 -4.33 7.69
N ALA A 13 7.69 -3.29 8.33
CA ALA A 13 7.58 -3.20 9.78
C ALA A 13 6.73 -4.34 10.39
N LYS A 14 5.79 -4.90 9.62
CA LYS A 14 4.99 -6.07 10.01
C LYS A 14 5.61 -7.42 9.59
N ASN A 15 6.82 -7.43 9.05
CA ASN A 15 7.50 -8.62 8.50
C ASN A 15 6.67 -9.37 7.44
N MET A 16 5.83 -8.65 6.70
CA MET A 16 4.99 -9.23 5.65
C MET A 16 5.72 -9.22 4.31
N THR A 17 5.59 -10.28 3.53
CA THR A 17 5.95 -10.33 2.12
C THR A 17 4.95 -9.57 1.26
N GLN A 18 5.35 -9.22 0.03
CA GLN A 18 4.43 -8.62 -0.93
C GLN A 18 3.27 -9.58 -1.29
N GLN A 19 3.53 -10.89 -1.32
CA GLN A 19 2.48 -11.87 -1.62
C GLN A 19 1.43 -11.89 -0.51
N GLU A 20 1.85 -11.95 0.77
CA GLU A 20 0.90 -11.97 1.90
C GLU A 20 0.03 -10.72 1.99
N LEU A 21 0.59 -9.54 1.71
CA LEU A 21 -0.22 -8.32 1.68
C LEU A 21 -1.18 -8.34 0.48
N ALA A 22 -0.70 -8.76 -0.69
CA ALA A 22 -1.51 -8.84 -1.90
C ALA A 22 -2.70 -9.80 -1.73
N ASP A 23 -2.47 -10.96 -1.12
CA ASP A 23 -3.51 -11.96 -0.84
C ASP A 23 -4.58 -11.40 0.12
N ARG A 24 -4.16 -10.65 1.16
CA ARG A 24 -5.09 -10.05 2.13
C ARG A 24 -5.99 -8.96 1.54
N VAL A 25 -5.52 -8.26 0.52
CA VAL A 25 -6.28 -7.20 -0.18
C VAL A 25 -6.76 -7.63 -1.57
N GLN A 26 -6.71 -8.95 -1.85
CA GLN A 26 -7.25 -9.57 -3.06
C GLN A 26 -6.71 -8.99 -4.38
N ILE A 27 -5.42 -8.65 -4.41
CA ILE A 27 -4.72 -8.22 -5.62
C ILE A 27 -3.56 -9.16 -5.95
N THR A 28 -2.94 -8.98 -7.11
CA THR A 28 -1.73 -9.71 -7.46
C THR A 28 -0.50 -9.08 -6.79
N GLN A 29 0.50 -9.90 -6.46
CA GLN A 29 1.79 -9.42 -5.95
C GLN A 29 2.45 -8.42 -6.91
N SER A 30 2.32 -8.63 -8.22
CA SER A 30 2.80 -7.68 -9.24
C SER A 30 2.13 -6.31 -9.12
N MET A 31 0.81 -6.26 -8.90
CA MET A 31 0.09 -5.01 -8.67
C MET A 31 0.58 -4.31 -7.40
N LEU A 32 0.74 -5.05 -6.30
CA LEU A 32 1.29 -4.48 -5.07
C LEU A 32 2.71 -3.92 -5.29
N CYS A 33 3.54 -4.64 -6.04
CA CYS A 33 4.91 -4.20 -6.37
C CYS A 33 4.92 -2.91 -7.21
N GLN A 34 3.95 -2.73 -8.12
CA GLN A 34 3.76 -1.46 -8.85
C GLN A 34 3.31 -0.32 -7.92
N ILE A 35 2.41 -0.61 -6.98
CA ILE A 35 1.93 0.35 -5.98
C ILE A 35 3.10 0.82 -5.09
N GLU A 36 3.88 -0.12 -4.53
CA GLU A 36 5.01 0.20 -3.64
C GLU A 36 6.13 1.00 -4.31
N ARG A 37 6.29 0.85 -5.65
CA ARG A 37 7.24 1.63 -6.44
C ARG A 37 6.67 2.94 -6.96
N GLY A 38 5.38 3.21 -6.73
CA GLY A 38 4.69 4.42 -7.19
C GLY A 38 4.36 4.45 -8.69
N SER A 39 4.56 3.34 -9.42
CA SER A 39 4.21 3.26 -10.84
C SER A 39 2.72 3.02 -11.08
N LYS A 40 1.98 2.61 -10.04
CA LYS A 40 0.53 2.50 -10.06
C LYS A 40 -0.06 3.17 -8.81
N ILE A 41 -1.05 4.02 -9.01
CA ILE A 41 -1.81 4.64 -7.92
C ILE A 41 -2.99 3.69 -7.60
N PRO A 42 -3.13 3.20 -6.35
CA PRO A 42 -4.27 2.40 -5.95
C PRO A 42 -5.55 3.25 -5.95
N THR A 43 -6.71 2.62 -6.12
CA THR A 43 -7.98 3.30 -5.86
C THR A 43 -8.10 3.64 -4.37
N ILE A 44 -8.95 4.61 -4.01
CA ILE A 44 -9.15 4.98 -2.59
C ILE A 44 -9.59 3.79 -1.73
N LEU A 45 -10.43 2.90 -2.29
CA LEU A 45 -10.88 1.69 -1.60
C LEU A 45 -9.73 0.73 -1.34
N LEU A 46 -8.88 0.46 -2.34
CA LEU A 46 -7.73 -0.43 -2.18
C LEU A 46 -6.70 0.17 -1.22
N ALA A 47 -6.47 1.47 -1.29
CA ALA A 47 -5.60 2.17 -0.34
C ALA A 47 -6.12 1.99 1.10
N TRP A 48 -7.44 2.08 1.30
CA TRP A 48 -8.07 1.92 2.60
C TRP A 48 -7.97 0.48 3.13
N GLU A 49 -8.16 -0.52 2.27
CA GLU A 49 -7.99 -1.93 2.64
C GLU A 49 -6.54 -2.24 3.03
N ILE A 50 -5.57 -1.73 2.27
CA ILE A 50 -4.14 -1.85 2.60
C ILE A 50 -3.85 -1.19 3.95
N ALA A 51 -4.36 0.01 4.17
CA ALA A 51 -4.20 0.75 5.41
C ALA A 51 -4.75 -0.01 6.62
N LYS A 52 -5.92 -0.63 6.47
CA LYS A 52 -6.53 -1.49 7.49
C LYS A 52 -5.67 -2.72 7.81
N VAL A 53 -5.12 -3.40 6.80
CA VAL A 53 -4.23 -4.56 7.02
C VAL A 53 -2.93 -4.14 7.70
N LEU A 54 -2.39 -2.99 7.31
CA LEU A 54 -1.14 -2.45 7.80
C LEU A 54 -1.27 -1.60 9.08
N ASP A 55 -2.50 -1.43 9.59
CA ASP A 55 -2.81 -0.71 10.83
C ASP A 55 -2.23 0.71 10.87
N PHE A 56 -2.57 1.50 9.83
CA PHE A 56 -2.24 2.92 9.77
C PHE A 56 -3.36 3.73 9.11
N GLU A 57 -3.35 5.05 9.28
CA GLU A 57 -4.29 5.96 8.63
C GLU A 57 -3.70 6.56 7.35
N LEU A 58 -4.49 6.61 6.27
CA LEU A 58 -4.05 7.19 4.99
C LEU A 58 -3.81 8.70 5.06
N ASN A 59 -4.48 9.39 5.98
CA ASN A 59 -4.52 10.86 6.05
C ASN A 59 -3.14 11.51 6.20
N ASP A 60 -2.19 10.81 6.80
CA ASP A 60 -0.83 11.32 7.01
C ASP A 60 0.01 11.35 5.73
N TYR A 61 -0.46 10.71 4.64
CA TYR A 61 0.38 10.33 3.51
C TYR A 61 -0.21 10.60 2.12
N VAL A 62 -1.38 11.24 2.05
CA VAL A 62 -1.94 11.71 0.78
C VAL A 62 -1.15 12.94 0.34
N SER A 63 -0.05 12.74 -0.39
CA SER A 63 0.56 13.85 -1.12
C SER A 63 -0.36 14.21 -2.28
N GLU A 64 -0.98 15.38 -2.18
CA GLU A 64 -1.70 16.06 -3.26
C GLU A 64 -0.94 15.91 -4.59
N LYS A 65 -1.59 15.37 -5.60
CA LYS A 65 -1.30 15.79 -6.97
C LYS A 65 -2.06 17.09 -7.19
N SER A 66 -1.38 18.21 -6.93
CA SER A 66 -1.57 19.41 -7.75
C SER A 66 -0.99 19.16 -9.14
#